data_AF-A0A4C2E093-F1
#
_entry.id   AF-A0A4C2E093-F1
#
_cell.length_a   1.000
_cell.length_b   1.000
_cell.length_c   1.000
_cell.angle_alpha   90.00
_cell.angle_beta   90.00
_cell.angle_gamma   90.00
#
_symmetry.space_group_name_H-M   'P 1'
#
loop_
_entity.id
_entity.type
_entity.pdbx_description
1 polymer ?
#
loop_
_entity_poly.entity_id
_entity_poly.type
_entity_poly.pdbx_seq_one_letter_code
_entity_poly.pdbx_strand_id
1 'polypeptide(L)'
;MSEPETPLHAPPNEQLDLSKIKELDEDDMMDLDLVSESENPDSRNSSSKPEFKRPFAEDETMYDNIDDFKPRVNVGSPFNSNTDIGQLRSSQHLRKPRGRLSLSQQSKFISYLDEQLMNIQRKFVQSRGLNTENGYSGLTPLLQDLKSVIDFIWYSIDGTTPNTEKLLTEDVSEVSIEQFDGSRSTYFGQTAYLMRVGDDIMDYTEKFDLGQLGLSEQENVIPKLFKLLFILDHIFARLLDGTIPGRTKMNLTDAVRMRAIAERTRTRLTRYLSQKQVHGYHYEVSKIYEESLERCGG
;
A
#
# COMPACT_ATOMS: atom_id res chain seq x y z
N MET A 1 32.68 -10.77 -43.54
CA MET A 1 32.01 -11.93 -42.92
C MET A 1 30.54 -11.79 -43.27
N SER A 2 29.93 -12.82 -43.84
CA SER A 2 28.51 -12.78 -44.23
C SER A 2 27.64 -12.89 -42.98
N GLU A 3 26.61 -12.05 -42.87
CA GLU A 3 25.66 -12.07 -41.77
C GLU A 3 24.92 -13.42 -41.71
N PRO A 4 24.66 -13.96 -40.51
CA PRO A 4 23.91 -15.21 -40.36
C PRO A 4 22.44 -14.99 -40.75
N GLU A 5 21.88 -15.92 -41.53
CA GLU A 5 20.47 -15.87 -41.92
C GLU A 5 19.56 -16.01 -40.71
N THR A 6 18.59 -15.09 -40.60
CA THR A 6 17.55 -15.13 -39.57
C THR A 6 16.61 -16.33 -39.79
N PRO A 7 16.29 -17.10 -38.73
CA PRO A 7 15.39 -18.23 -38.82
C PRO A 7 13.99 -17.84 -39.33
N LEU A 8 13.40 -18.68 -40.18
CA LEU A 8 12.04 -18.52 -40.68
C LEU A 8 11.02 -18.64 -39.53
N HIS A 9 10.17 -17.62 -39.35
CA HIS A 9 9.06 -17.67 -38.42
C HIS A 9 7.95 -18.63 -38.88
N ALA A 10 7.37 -19.38 -37.94
CA ALA A 10 6.27 -20.28 -38.22
C ALA A 10 4.96 -19.53 -38.58
N PRO A 11 4.12 -20.08 -39.48
CA PRO A 11 2.84 -19.50 -39.87
C PRO A 11 1.76 -19.63 -38.77
N PRO A 12 0.63 -18.89 -38.87
CA PRO A 12 -0.32 -18.69 -37.76
C PRO A 12 -1.00 -19.93 -37.16
N ASN A 13 -0.96 -21.07 -37.84
CA ASN A 13 -1.65 -22.31 -37.43
C ASN A 13 -0.69 -23.47 -37.12
N GLU A 14 0.60 -23.19 -36.89
CA GLU A 14 1.61 -24.19 -36.58
C GLU A 14 2.16 -23.96 -35.16
N GLN A 15 1.98 -24.94 -34.28
CA GLN A 15 2.59 -24.92 -32.95
C GLN A 15 4.06 -25.36 -33.08
N LEU A 16 4.98 -24.46 -32.73
CA LEU A 16 6.40 -24.77 -32.66
C LEU A 16 6.64 -25.85 -31.59
N ASP A 17 7.25 -26.97 -31.99
CA ASP A 17 7.70 -28.01 -31.06
C ASP A 17 8.99 -27.54 -30.37
N LEU A 18 8.82 -26.92 -29.19
CA LEU A 18 9.90 -26.34 -28.39
C LEU A 18 10.75 -27.40 -27.68
N SER A 19 10.45 -28.69 -27.82
CA SER A 19 11.16 -29.79 -27.13
C SER A 19 12.62 -29.99 -27.58
N LYS A 20 13.03 -29.32 -28.67
CA LYS A 20 14.38 -29.40 -29.24
C LYS A 20 15.21 -28.12 -29.06
N ILE A 21 14.73 -27.14 -28.30
CA ILE A 21 15.53 -25.95 -27.99
C ILE A 21 16.63 -26.39 -27.04
N LYS A 22 17.89 -26.24 -27.48
CA LYS A 22 19.06 -26.48 -26.64
C LYS A 22 19.13 -25.32 -25.64
N GLU A 23 18.87 -25.59 -24.37
CA GLU A 23 19.06 -24.63 -23.29
C GLU A 23 20.54 -24.23 -23.25
N LEU A 24 20.81 -22.94 -23.04
CA LEU A 24 22.17 -22.43 -22.92
C LEU A 24 22.72 -22.83 -21.55
N ASP A 25 23.96 -23.33 -21.52
CA ASP A 25 24.62 -23.70 -20.27
C ASP A 25 24.95 -22.44 -19.45
N GLU A 26 24.97 -22.55 -18.12
CA GLU A 26 25.19 -21.40 -17.21
C GLU A 26 26.53 -20.69 -17.44
N ASP A 27 27.52 -21.39 -17.99
CA ASP A 27 28.83 -20.84 -18.37
C ASP A 27 28.74 -19.94 -19.62
N ASP A 28 27.89 -20.26 -20.60
CA ASP A 28 27.67 -19.43 -21.80
C ASP A 28 26.98 -18.10 -21.45
N MET A 29 26.25 -18.07 -20.33
CA MET A 29 25.55 -16.89 -19.82
C MET A 29 26.51 -15.87 -19.18
N MET A 30 27.68 -16.32 -18.70
CA MET A 30 28.69 -15.46 -18.09
C MET A 30 29.63 -14.80 -19.09
N ASP A 31 29.72 -15.32 -20.32
CA ASP A 31 30.53 -14.76 -21.42
C ASP A 31 29.78 -13.68 -22.25
N LEU A 32 28.54 -13.35 -21.88
CA LEU A 32 27.75 -12.26 -22.47
C LEU A 32 28.21 -10.89 -21.92
N ASP A 33 29.41 -10.47 -22.32
CA ASP A 33 29.92 -9.14 -22.04
C ASP A 33 29.29 -8.12 -23.00
N LEU A 34 28.13 -7.57 -22.62
CA LEU A 34 27.45 -6.49 -23.34
C LEU A 34 28.21 -5.17 -23.16
N VAL A 35 29.36 -5.07 -23.82
CA VAL A 35 30.01 -3.78 -24.07
C VAL A 35 29.06 -2.93 -24.90
N SER A 36 28.47 -1.94 -24.25
CA SER A 36 27.68 -0.92 -24.91
C SER A 36 28.62 -0.13 -25.82
N GLU A 37 28.57 -0.36 -27.14
CA GLU A 37 29.31 0.44 -28.13
C GLU A 37 28.72 1.86 -28.21
N SER A 38 29.06 2.68 -27.22
CA SER A 38 29.02 4.12 -27.32
C SER A 38 30.13 4.67 -26.44
N GLU A 39 31.11 5.27 -27.11
CA GLU A 39 32.23 6.07 -26.59
C GLU A 39 33.58 5.35 -26.37
N ASN A 40 34.44 5.46 -27.38
CA ASN A 40 35.89 5.69 -27.23
C ASN A 40 36.42 6.27 -28.57
N PRO A 41 37.47 7.11 -28.63
CA PRO A 41 38.65 7.05 -27.75
C PRO A 41 39.24 8.42 -27.30
N ASP A 42 39.90 8.46 -26.14
CA ASP A 42 41.27 8.99 -26.04
C ASP A 42 41.87 8.84 -24.62
N SER A 43 42.80 7.88 -24.53
CA SER A 43 44.08 7.91 -23.81
C SER A 43 44.20 8.72 -22.49
N ARG A 44 44.49 8.03 -21.37
CA ARG A 44 45.78 8.16 -20.63
C ARG A 44 45.86 7.28 -19.39
N ASN A 45 46.99 6.57 -19.30
CA ASN A 45 47.59 5.98 -18.10
C ASN A 45 47.26 6.71 -16.80
N SER A 46 46.72 5.98 -15.83
CA SER A 46 47.18 6.13 -14.44
C SER A 46 46.85 4.86 -13.64
N SER A 47 47.91 4.21 -13.18
CA SER A 47 47.90 3.30 -12.06
C SER A 47 47.29 3.98 -10.84
N SER A 48 46.04 3.67 -10.51
CA SER A 48 45.49 3.91 -9.18
C SER A 48 44.38 2.90 -8.92
N LYS A 49 44.56 2.09 -7.86
CA LYS A 49 43.49 1.29 -7.27
C LYS A 49 42.43 2.25 -6.72
N PRO A 50 41.13 2.08 -7.01
CA PRO A 50 40.10 2.72 -6.22
C PRO A 50 39.77 1.83 -5.02
N GLU A 51 40.27 2.23 -3.85
CA GLU A 51 39.64 1.92 -2.58
C GLU A 51 38.26 2.56 -2.54
N PHE A 52 37.19 1.78 -2.62
CA PHE A 52 35.92 2.05 -1.95
C PHE A 52 35.20 0.73 -1.69
N LYS A 53 35.67 -0.01 -0.68
CA LYS A 53 34.85 -1.01 0.02
C LYS A 53 33.74 -0.23 0.75
N ARG A 54 32.51 -0.32 0.26
CA ARG A 54 31.33 -0.11 1.11
C ARG A 54 31.41 -1.16 2.22
N PRO A 55 31.27 -0.83 3.51
CA PRO A 55 31.09 -1.86 4.52
C PRO A 55 29.69 -2.45 4.30
N PHE A 56 29.64 -3.61 3.65
CA PHE A 56 28.53 -4.54 3.82
C PHE A 56 28.56 -4.94 5.29
N ALA A 57 27.62 -4.41 6.08
CA ALA A 57 27.34 -4.95 7.39
C ALA A 57 26.62 -6.29 7.18
N GLU A 58 27.41 -7.35 7.05
CA GLU A 58 26.96 -8.72 7.29
C GLU A 58 26.58 -8.81 8.78
N ASP A 59 25.33 -8.51 9.10
CA ASP A 59 24.74 -8.85 10.41
C ASP A 59 24.38 -10.35 10.36
N GLU A 60 25.42 -11.18 10.32
CA GLU A 60 25.32 -12.62 10.44
C GLU A 60 24.95 -12.98 11.89
N THR A 61 23.88 -13.79 12.02
CA THR A 61 23.56 -14.66 13.16
C THR A 61 22.90 -14.05 14.41
N MET A 62 21.72 -13.44 14.24
CA MET A 62 20.73 -13.42 15.33
C MET A 62 19.75 -14.58 15.12
N TYR A 63 20.01 -15.72 15.74
CA TYR A 63 19.03 -16.81 15.81
C TYR A 63 17.85 -16.37 16.70
N ASP A 64 16.63 -16.49 16.17
CA ASP A 64 15.39 -16.10 16.86
C ASP A 64 15.12 -16.96 18.11
N ASN A 65 14.68 -16.33 19.20
CA ASN A 65 14.16 -17.05 20.36
C ASN A 65 12.77 -17.64 20.03
N ILE A 66 12.62 -18.96 20.20
CA ILE A 66 11.43 -19.77 19.90
C ILE A 66 10.14 -19.26 20.59
N ASP A 67 10.24 -18.39 21.59
CA ASP A 67 9.09 -17.82 22.29
C ASP A 67 8.43 -16.61 21.61
N ASP A 68 9.06 -15.98 20.60
CA ASP A 68 8.42 -14.95 19.76
C ASP A 68 7.45 -15.55 18.71
N PHE A 69 7.38 -16.89 18.61
CA PHE A 69 6.65 -17.62 17.58
C PHE A 69 5.21 -18.03 17.95
N LYS A 70 4.66 -17.53 19.06
CA LYS A 70 3.23 -17.77 19.35
C LYS A 70 2.39 -16.62 18.76
N PRO A 71 1.60 -16.85 17.69
CA PRO A 71 0.65 -15.87 17.24
C PRO A 71 -0.41 -15.68 18.32
N ARG A 72 -0.28 -14.61 19.12
CA ARG A 72 -1.36 -14.12 19.98
C ARG A 72 -2.34 -13.37 19.11
N VAL A 73 -3.10 -14.12 18.30
CA VAL A 73 -4.25 -13.59 17.57
C VAL A 73 -5.33 -13.25 18.60
N ASN A 74 -5.25 -12.06 19.20
CA ASN A 74 -6.45 -11.44 19.75
C ASN A 74 -7.23 -10.91 18.54
N VAL A 75 -8.17 -11.71 18.06
CA VAL A 75 -9.27 -11.28 17.17
C VAL A 75 -10.19 -10.38 18.00
N GLY A 76 -9.68 -9.21 18.40
CA GLY A 76 -10.42 -8.16 19.11
C GLY A 76 -10.87 -7.10 18.14
N SER A 77 -11.65 -7.50 17.13
CA SER A 77 -12.41 -6.54 16.32
C SER A 77 -13.63 -6.09 17.13
N PRO A 78 -13.95 -4.78 17.19
CA PRO A 78 -15.17 -4.29 17.83
C PRO A 78 -16.46 -4.74 17.11
N PHE A 79 -16.35 -5.51 16.02
CA PHE A 79 -17.47 -6.18 15.36
C PHE A 79 -17.88 -7.52 15.99
N ASN A 80 -17.15 -8.05 16.98
CA ASN A 80 -17.53 -9.27 17.72
C ASN A 80 -17.78 -8.97 19.21
N SER A 81 -19.06 -8.85 19.57
CA SER A 81 -19.54 -8.66 20.94
C SER A 81 -19.38 -9.93 21.77
N ASN A 82 -18.29 -10.05 22.54
CA ASN A 82 -18.19 -10.70 23.86
C ASN A 82 -16.74 -10.79 24.35
N THR A 83 -16.07 -9.66 24.61
CA THR A 83 -14.83 -9.69 25.40
C THR A 83 -14.87 -8.70 26.55
N ASP A 84 -14.70 -9.25 27.74
CA ASP A 84 -14.76 -8.59 29.03
C ASP A 84 -13.58 -7.62 29.19
N ILE A 85 -13.88 -6.32 29.22
CA ILE A 85 -12.92 -5.20 29.32
C ILE A 85 -12.11 -5.25 30.63
N GLY A 86 -12.51 -6.07 31.61
CA GLY A 86 -11.84 -6.20 32.90
C GLY A 86 -10.41 -6.75 32.87
N GLN A 87 -10.04 -7.58 31.89
CA GLN A 87 -8.73 -8.24 31.86
C GLN A 87 -7.60 -7.44 31.17
N LEU A 88 -7.93 -6.35 30.47
CA LEU A 88 -6.95 -5.53 29.73
C LEU A 88 -6.16 -4.54 30.59
N ARG A 89 -6.52 -4.36 31.87
CA ARG A 89 -5.86 -3.40 32.76
C ARG A 89 -4.58 -3.92 33.42
N SER A 90 -4.30 -5.22 33.34
CA SER A 90 -3.21 -5.86 34.10
C SER A 90 -1.87 -5.99 33.36
N SER A 91 -1.79 -5.61 32.09
CA SER A 91 -0.54 -5.71 31.31
C SER A 91 0.02 -4.34 30.97
N GLN A 92 0.53 -3.64 31.98
CA GLN A 92 1.42 -2.49 31.84
C GLN A 92 2.89 -2.93 31.66
N HIS A 93 3.14 -4.02 30.92
CA HIS A 93 4.51 -4.32 30.48
C HIS A 93 4.83 -3.45 29.27
N LEU A 94 5.94 -2.70 29.38
CA LEU A 94 6.55 -1.89 28.33
C LEU A 94 6.24 -2.41 26.93
N ARG A 95 5.48 -1.62 26.15
CA ARG A 95 5.25 -1.88 24.73
C ARG A 95 6.59 -1.79 24.00
N LYS A 96 7.34 -2.89 23.97
CA LYS A 96 8.50 -3.01 23.08
C LYS A 96 8.00 -2.77 21.65
N PRO A 97 8.60 -1.84 20.88
CA PRO A 97 8.26 -1.68 19.48
C PRO A 97 8.51 -3.04 18.81
N ARG A 98 7.46 -3.62 18.23
CA ARG A 98 7.60 -4.88 17.49
C ARG A 98 8.52 -4.63 16.31
N GLY A 99 9.52 -5.50 16.15
CA GLY A 99 10.53 -5.38 15.12
C GLY A 99 9.92 -5.43 13.71
N ARG A 100 10.68 -4.90 12.75
CA ARG A 100 10.41 -5.01 11.31
C ARG A 100 10.11 -6.47 10.94
N LEU A 101 9.11 -6.68 10.09
CA LEU A 101 8.80 -8.00 9.53
C LEU A 101 10.03 -8.58 8.82
N SER A 102 10.27 -9.88 8.96
CA SER A 102 11.33 -10.56 8.20
C SER A 102 11.05 -10.54 6.69
N LEU A 103 12.05 -10.77 5.84
CA LEU A 103 11.83 -10.77 4.37
C LEU A 103 10.74 -11.78 3.94
N SER A 104 10.72 -12.97 4.54
CA SER A 104 9.69 -13.97 4.25
C SER A 104 8.29 -13.54 4.71
N GLN A 105 8.19 -12.81 5.83
CA GLN A 105 6.94 -12.21 6.29
C GLN A 105 6.51 -11.04 5.41
N GLN A 106 7.45 -10.21 4.93
CA GLN A 106 7.17 -9.13 3.98
C GLN A 106 6.62 -9.70 2.66
N SER A 107 7.19 -10.79 2.14
CA SER A 107 6.65 -11.47 0.96
C SER A 107 5.23 -12.01 1.19
N LYS A 108 4.97 -12.67 2.33
CA LYS A 108 3.63 -13.15 2.68
C LYS A 108 2.63 -12.01 2.84
N PHE A 109 3.06 -10.91 3.44
CA PHE A 109 2.26 -9.69 3.59
C PHE A 109 1.86 -9.13 2.22
N ILE A 110 2.81 -9.02 1.30
CA ILE A 110 2.57 -8.56 -0.09
C ILE A 110 1.58 -9.49 -0.79
N SER A 111 1.82 -10.81 -0.77
CA SER A 111 0.91 -11.78 -1.39
C SER A 111 -0.50 -11.72 -0.82
N TYR A 112 -0.62 -11.56 0.51
CA TYR A 112 -1.92 -11.39 1.17
C TYR A 112 -2.63 -10.12 0.69
N LEU A 113 -1.94 -8.98 0.63
CA LEU A 113 -2.53 -7.73 0.14
C LEU A 113 -2.97 -7.82 -1.31
N ASP A 114 -2.15 -8.40 -2.18
CA ASP A 114 -2.49 -8.61 -3.59
C ASP A 114 -3.74 -9.49 -3.72
N GLU A 115 -3.83 -10.56 -2.93
CA GLU A 115 -5.01 -11.43 -2.90
C GLU A 115 -6.26 -10.69 -2.38
N GLN A 116 -6.14 -9.92 -1.30
CA GLN A 116 -7.27 -9.15 -0.76
C GLN A 116 -7.76 -8.10 -1.76
N LEU A 117 -6.87 -7.33 -2.37
CA LEU A 117 -7.25 -6.32 -3.37
C LEU A 117 -7.84 -6.97 -4.62
N MET A 118 -7.31 -8.11 -5.07
CA MET A 118 -7.90 -8.86 -6.18
C MET A 118 -9.29 -9.39 -5.83
N ASN A 119 -9.50 -9.89 -4.61
CA ASN A 119 -10.80 -10.37 -4.14
C ASN A 119 -11.81 -9.22 -4.09
N ILE A 120 -11.40 -8.04 -3.60
CA ILE A 120 -12.23 -6.83 -3.58
C ILE A 120 -12.61 -6.45 -5.01
N GLN A 121 -11.65 -6.38 -5.92
CA GLN A 121 -11.89 -6.06 -7.33
C GLN A 121 -12.82 -7.08 -8.00
N ARG A 122 -12.64 -8.38 -7.73
CA ARG A 122 -13.50 -9.45 -8.28
C ARG A 122 -14.93 -9.32 -7.79
N LYS A 123 -15.14 -9.16 -6.48
CA LYS A 123 -16.49 -8.93 -5.89
C LYS A 123 -17.13 -7.66 -6.44
N PHE A 124 -16.35 -6.60 -6.63
CA PHE A 124 -16.81 -5.36 -7.24
C PHE A 124 -17.27 -5.58 -8.68
N VAL A 125 -16.46 -6.23 -9.53
CA VAL A 125 -16.84 -6.54 -10.91
C VAL A 125 -18.07 -7.45 -10.97
N GLN A 126 -18.18 -8.43 -10.06
CA GLN A 126 -19.35 -9.31 -9.96
C GLN A 126 -20.64 -8.54 -9.65
N SER A 127 -20.57 -7.54 -8.76
CA SER A 127 -21.70 -6.67 -8.40
C SER A 127 -22.23 -5.83 -9.56
N ARG A 128 -21.48 -5.71 -10.67
CA ARG A 128 -21.81 -4.86 -11.82
C ARG A 128 -22.35 -5.58 -13.05
N GLY A 129 -22.55 -6.90 -12.99
CA GLY A 129 -23.27 -7.60 -14.07
C GLY A 129 -22.90 -9.05 -14.34
N LEU A 130 -22.09 -9.70 -13.50
CA LEU A 130 -21.71 -11.10 -13.71
C LEU A 130 -22.41 -12.08 -12.78
N ASN A 131 -22.58 -11.74 -11.50
CA ASN A 131 -23.30 -12.57 -10.51
C ASN A 131 -23.66 -11.70 -9.28
N THR A 132 -24.93 -11.34 -9.14
CA THR A 132 -25.42 -10.51 -8.02
C THR A 132 -25.36 -11.22 -6.67
N GLU A 133 -25.32 -12.55 -6.63
CA GLU A 133 -25.26 -13.33 -5.39
C GLU A 133 -23.88 -13.30 -4.71
N ASN A 134 -22.81 -13.16 -5.50
CA ASN A 134 -21.42 -13.20 -4.99
C ASN A 134 -20.74 -11.82 -4.94
N GLY A 135 -21.41 -10.78 -5.44
CA GLY A 135 -20.91 -9.40 -5.44
C GLY A 135 -21.30 -8.62 -4.19
N TYR A 136 -20.84 -7.36 -4.12
CA TYR A 136 -21.29 -6.43 -3.08
C TYR A 136 -22.76 -6.04 -3.28
N SER A 137 -23.53 -6.06 -2.18
CA SER A 137 -24.91 -5.57 -2.15
C SER A 137 -25.02 -4.04 -2.24
N GLY A 138 -23.93 -3.32 -1.94
CA GLY A 138 -23.88 -1.87 -1.98
C GLY A 138 -22.48 -1.33 -1.64
N LEU A 139 -22.37 -0.02 -1.49
CA LEU A 139 -21.08 0.64 -1.19
C LEU A 139 -20.57 0.31 0.23
N THR A 140 -21.44 0.16 1.22
CA THR A 140 -21.04 -0.12 2.61
C THR A 140 -20.12 -1.35 2.76
N PRO A 141 -20.49 -2.56 2.30
CA PRO A 141 -19.61 -3.73 2.45
C PRO A 141 -18.29 -3.59 1.68
N LEU A 142 -18.27 -2.87 0.56
CA LEU A 142 -17.03 -2.56 -0.14
C LEU A 142 -16.13 -1.66 0.71
N LEU A 143 -16.67 -0.59 1.30
CA LEU A 143 -15.91 0.31 2.17
C LEU A 143 -15.37 -0.42 3.41
N GLN A 144 -16.09 -1.42 3.91
CA GLN A 144 -15.63 -2.26 5.03
C GLN A 144 -14.44 -3.14 4.62
N ASP A 145 -14.50 -3.81 3.48
CA ASP A 145 -13.38 -4.62 2.97
C ASP A 145 -12.15 -3.73 2.72
N LEU A 146 -12.31 -2.55 2.10
CA LEU A 146 -11.22 -1.59 1.91
C LEU A 146 -10.66 -1.06 3.24
N LYS A 147 -11.52 -0.76 4.21
CA LYS A 147 -11.08 -0.33 5.54
C LYS A 147 -10.26 -1.42 6.22
N SER A 148 -10.65 -2.69 6.12
CA SER A 148 -9.88 -3.79 6.70
C SER A 148 -8.47 -3.89 6.11
N VAL A 149 -8.32 -3.64 4.81
CA VAL A 149 -7.04 -3.58 4.13
C VAL A 149 -6.21 -2.39 4.64
N ILE A 150 -6.81 -1.21 4.77
CA ILE A 150 -6.15 -0.01 5.31
C ILE A 150 -5.70 -0.23 6.77
N ASP A 151 -6.58 -0.78 7.62
CA ASP A 151 -6.27 -1.12 9.02
C ASP A 151 -5.09 -2.08 9.10
N PHE A 152 -5.09 -3.12 8.27
CA PHE A 152 -4.01 -4.10 8.23
C PHE A 152 -2.69 -3.50 7.77
N ILE A 153 -2.73 -2.69 6.69
CA ILE A 153 -1.54 -1.99 6.19
C ILE A 153 -0.99 -1.04 7.26
N TRP A 154 -1.86 -0.20 7.83
CA TRP A 154 -1.44 0.77 8.84
C TRP A 154 -0.88 0.11 10.08
N TYR A 155 -1.52 -0.97 10.54
CA TYR A 155 -1.03 -1.75 11.66
C TYR A 155 0.37 -2.34 11.40
N SER A 156 0.69 -2.70 10.15
CA SER A 156 2.04 -3.14 9.79
C SER A 156 3.11 -2.03 9.83
N ILE A 157 2.69 -0.77 9.70
CA ILE A 157 3.57 0.42 9.74
C ILE A 157 3.71 0.88 11.20
N ASP A 158 2.60 1.25 11.84
CA ASP A 158 2.61 1.87 13.17
C ASP A 158 2.76 0.85 14.30
N GLY A 159 2.24 -0.38 14.12
CA GLY A 159 2.34 -1.46 15.10
C GLY A 159 1.52 -1.27 16.39
N THR A 160 0.97 -0.07 16.63
CA THR A 160 0.23 0.25 17.87
C THR A 160 -1.27 0.41 17.65
N THR A 161 -1.67 0.81 16.45
CA THR A 161 -3.06 1.19 16.14
C THR A 161 -3.70 0.17 15.20
N PRO A 162 -4.41 -0.86 15.73
CA PRO A 162 -5.09 -1.85 14.89
C PRO A 162 -6.38 -1.34 14.24
N ASN A 163 -7.00 -0.29 14.81
CA ASN A 163 -8.16 0.38 14.20
C ASN A 163 -7.78 1.82 13.89
N THR A 164 -7.72 2.14 12.60
CA THR A 164 -7.34 3.47 12.08
C THR A 164 -8.35 4.58 12.40
N GLU A 165 -9.57 4.26 12.85
CA GLU A 165 -10.52 5.29 13.29
C GLU A 165 -10.00 6.11 14.47
N LYS A 166 -9.07 5.55 15.27
CA LYS A 166 -8.42 6.29 16.36
C LYS A 166 -7.59 7.47 15.85
N LEU A 167 -7.06 7.37 14.63
CA LEU A 167 -6.30 8.45 14.02
C LEU A 167 -7.16 9.71 13.85
N LEU A 168 -8.48 9.58 13.67
CA LEU A 168 -9.39 10.72 13.53
C LEU A 168 -9.58 11.51 14.83
N THR A 169 -9.10 10.99 15.96
CA THR A 169 -9.13 11.69 17.25
C THR A 169 -7.77 12.28 17.63
N GLU A 170 -6.72 11.97 16.85
CA GLU A 170 -5.37 12.44 17.06
C GLU A 170 -5.13 13.69 16.20
N ASP A 171 -4.56 14.74 16.78
CA ASP A 171 -4.08 15.87 15.99
C ASP A 171 -2.73 15.49 15.37
N VAL A 172 -2.68 15.41 14.04
CA VAL A 172 -1.47 15.03 13.30
C VAL A 172 -0.32 16.00 13.55
N SER A 173 -0.63 17.28 13.83
CA SER A 173 0.38 18.31 14.08
C SER A 173 1.06 18.16 15.45
N GLU A 174 0.42 17.49 16.42
CA GLU A 174 0.97 17.26 17.76
C GLU A 174 1.91 16.05 17.82
N VAL A 175 1.89 15.17 16.81
CA VAL A 175 2.73 13.97 16.77
C VAL A 175 4.17 14.36 16.42
N SER A 176 5.01 14.51 17.45
CA SER A 176 6.43 14.81 17.25
C SER A 176 7.21 13.60 16.70
N ILE A 177 8.08 13.85 15.71
CA ILE A 177 9.06 12.90 15.17
C ILE A 177 9.97 12.31 16.29
N GLU A 178 10.13 13.05 17.39
CA GLU A 178 10.92 12.64 18.56
C GLU A 178 10.34 11.41 19.26
N GLN A 179 9.02 11.19 19.20
CA GLN A 179 8.36 10.01 19.77
C GLN A 179 8.87 8.69 19.18
N PHE A 180 9.47 8.75 17.99
CA PHE A 180 10.01 7.60 17.26
C PHE A 180 11.54 7.51 17.34
N ASP A 181 12.20 8.25 18.25
CA ASP A 181 13.66 8.15 18.42
C ASP A 181 14.09 6.73 18.80
N GLY A 182 15.14 6.23 18.13
CA GLY A 182 15.63 4.86 18.36
C GLY A 182 14.70 3.73 17.87
N SER A 183 13.55 4.04 17.27
CA SER A 183 12.69 3.02 16.67
C SER A 183 13.25 2.55 15.32
N ARG A 184 13.08 1.25 15.01
CA ARG A 184 13.47 0.69 13.71
C ARG A 184 12.36 0.92 12.70
N SER A 185 12.74 1.13 11.44
CA SER A 185 11.78 1.26 10.35
C SER A 185 11.05 -0.05 10.10
N THR A 186 9.73 0.02 10.15
CA THR A 186 8.78 -1.03 9.73
C THR A 186 8.33 -0.82 8.28
N TYR A 187 8.88 0.19 7.61
CA TYR A 187 8.52 0.59 6.26
C TYR A 187 9.25 -0.26 5.21
N PHE A 188 8.50 -0.85 4.28
CA PHE A 188 9.05 -1.66 3.18
C PHE A 188 8.25 -1.54 1.87
N GLY A 189 7.54 -0.43 1.67
CA GLY A 189 6.77 -0.17 0.44
C GLY A 189 5.25 -0.23 0.60
N GLN A 190 4.75 -0.29 1.84
CA GLN A 190 3.32 -0.31 2.14
C GLN A 190 2.54 0.89 1.55
N THR A 191 3.19 2.05 1.39
CA THR A 191 2.58 3.25 0.78
C THR A 191 2.01 2.99 -0.61
N ALA A 192 2.65 2.15 -1.43
CA ALA A 192 2.16 1.85 -2.77
C ALA A 192 0.74 1.25 -2.74
N TYR A 193 0.46 0.40 -1.74
CA TYR A 193 -0.86 -0.19 -1.52
C TYR A 193 -1.87 0.84 -1.00
N LEU A 194 -1.47 1.72 -0.08
CA LEU A 194 -2.34 2.79 0.40
C LEU A 194 -2.74 3.75 -0.72
N MET A 195 -1.79 4.15 -1.57
CA MET A 195 -2.07 4.99 -2.75
C MET A 195 -3.01 4.29 -3.73
N ARG A 196 -2.79 2.99 -3.99
CA ARG A 196 -3.68 2.19 -4.84
C ARG A 196 -5.10 2.18 -4.29
N VAL A 197 -5.27 1.90 -3.00
CA VAL A 197 -6.59 1.96 -2.35
C VAL A 197 -7.19 3.35 -2.44
N GLY A 198 -6.41 4.41 -2.25
CA GLY A 198 -6.85 5.79 -2.37
C GLY A 198 -7.41 6.14 -3.75
N ASP A 199 -6.78 5.65 -4.83
CA ASP A 199 -7.28 5.85 -6.20
C ASP A 199 -8.53 4.97 -6.48
N ASP A 200 -8.48 3.71 -6.07
CA ASP A 200 -9.55 2.71 -6.28
C ASP A 200 -10.87 3.10 -5.57
N ILE A 201 -10.80 3.71 -4.38
CA ILE A 201 -12.00 4.14 -3.61
C ILE A 201 -12.92 5.01 -4.47
N MET A 202 -12.36 5.98 -5.20
CA MET A 202 -13.15 6.89 -6.01
C MET A 202 -13.71 6.20 -7.25
N ASP A 203 -12.91 5.37 -7.90
CA ASP A 203 -13.35 4.60 -9.06
C ASP A 203 -14.49 3.66 -8.72
N TYR A 204 -14.48 3.05 -7.54
CA TYR A 204 -15.58 2.22 -7.09
C TYR A 204 -16.81 3.03 -6.70
N THR A 205 -16.63 4.09 -5.91
CA THR A 205 -17.72 4.95 -5.40
C THR A 205 -18.59 5.47 -6.54
N GLU A 206 -17.98 5.95 -7.63
CA GLU A 206 -18.71 6.50 -8.76
C GLU A 206 -19.60 5.49 -9.50
N LYS A 207 -19.36 4.18 -9.32
CA LYS A 207 -20.20 3.15 -9.95
C LYS A 207 -21.45 2.83 -9.14
N PHE A 208 -21.48 3.12 -7.85
CA PHE A 208 -22.70 3.00 -7.06
C PHE A 208 -23.60 4.21 -7.35
N ASP A 209 -24.92 4.03 -7.32
CA ASP A 209 -25.85 5.14 -7.52
C ASP A 209 -26.37 5.64 -6.17
N LEU A 210 -25.61 6.56 -5.55
CA LEU A 210 -26.02 7.11 -4.25
C LEU A 210 -27.33 7.89 -4.32
N GLY A 211 -27.67 8.47 -5.47
CA GLY A 211 -28.90 9.26 -5.63
C GLY A 211 -30.18 8.43 -5.60
N GLN A 212 -30.09 7.12 -5.85
CA GLN A 212 -31.23 6.20 -5.80
C GLN A 212 -31.45 5.58 -4.42
N LEU A 213 -30.49 5.73 -3.50
CA LEU A 213 -30.61 5.23 -2.13
C LEU A 213 -31.61 6.08 -1.34
N GLY A 214 -32.30 5.46 -0.38
CA GLY A 214 -33.16 6.21 0.55
C GLY A 214 -32.34 7.17 1.40
N LEU A 215 -32.95 8.26 1.89
CA LEU A 215 -32.26 9.27 2.72
C LEU A 215 -31.52 8.64 3.92
N SER A 216 -32.16 7.70 4.62
CA SER A 216 -31.54 6.99 5.75
C SER A 216 -30.33 6.13 5.36
N GLU A 217 -30.32 5.57 4.14
CA GLU A 217 -29.17 4.80 3.64
C GLU A 217 -28.03 5.73 3.22
N GLN A 218 -28.35 6.86 2.58
CA GLN A 218 -27.38 7.90 2.25
C GLN A 218 -26.67 8.43 3.51
N GLU A 219 -27.43 8.75 4.56
CA GLU A 219 -26.92 9.18 5.87
C GLU A 219 -26.03 8.14 6.55
N ASN A 220 -26.11 6.86 6.15
CA ASN A 220 -25.25 5.80 6.67
C ASN A 220 -23.99 5.60 5.81
N VAL A 221 -24.14 5.62 4.49
CA VAL A 221 -23.08 5.30 3.53
C VAL A 221 -22.09 6.45 3.37
N ILE A 222 -22.58 7.69 3.20
CA ILE A 222 -21.75 8.84 2.86
C ILE A 222 -20.77 9.19 3.99
N PRO A 223 -21.18 9.24 5.27
CA PRO A 223 -20.24 9.47 6.36
C PRO A 223 -19.15 8.39 6.45
N LYS A 224 -19.44 7.13 6.09
CA LYS A 224 -18.43 6.06 6.05
C LYS A 224 -17.40 6.29 4.96
N LEU A 225 -17.82 6.77 3.79
CA LEU A 225 -16.90 7.17 2.72
C LEU A 225 -15.97 8.29 3.19
N PHE A 226 -16.51 9.35 3.79
CA PHE A 226 -15.71 10.46 4.31
C PHE A 226 -14.76 10.01 5.41
N LYS A 227 -15.22 9.19 6.36
CA LYS A 227 -14.35 8.62 7.41
C LYS A 227 -13.16 7.87 6.80
N LEU A 228 -13.38 7.07 5.76
CA LEU A 228 -12.29 6.35 5.09
C LEU A 228 -11.28 7.29 4.43
N LEU A 229 -11.77 8.34 3.77
CA LEU A 229 -10.92 9.37 3.14
C LEU A 229 -10.11 10.16 4.19
N PHE A 230 -10.72 10.53 5.32
CA PHE A 230 -10.02 11.22 6.40
C PHE A 230 -8.99 10.34 7.10
N ILE A 231 -9.26 9.03 7.22
CA ILE A 231 -8.27 8.06 7.69
C ILE A 231 -7.06 8.04 6.76
N LEU A 232 -7.29 7.95 5.45
CA LEU A 232 -6.20 7.98 4.47
C LEU A 232 -5.43 9.30 4.52
N ASP A 233 -6.12 10.42 4.71
CA ASP A 233 -5.48 11.72 4.89
C ASP A 233 -4.53 11.75 6.09
N HIS A 234 -4.98 11.28 7.27
CA HIS A 234 -4.12 11.21 8.46
C HIS A 234 -2.93 10.28 8.24
N ILE A 235 -3.15 9.15 7.58
CA ILE A 235 -2.08 8.19 7.26
C ILE A 235 -1.04 8.86 6.33
N PHE A 236 -1.48 9.50 5.24
CA PHE A 236 -0.57 10.13 4.29
C PHE A 236 0.16 11.33 4.90
N ALA A 237 -0.51 12.16 5.70
CA ALA A 237 0.12 13.23 6.45
C ALA A 237 1.25 12.71 7.36
N ARG A 238 0.99 11.65 8.13
CA ARG A 238 2.02 11.01 8.98
C ARG A 238 3.18 10.41 8.16
N LEU A 239 2.89 9.87 6.98
CA LEU A 239 3.91 9.33 6.08
C LEU A 239 4.77 10.43 5.44
N LEU A 240 4.20 11.59 5.10
CA LEU A 240 4.93 12.74 4.57
C LEU A 240 5.88 13.34 5.63
N ASP A 241 5.39 13.49 6.86
CA ASP A 241 6.17 14.05 7.97
C ASP A 241 7.19 13.06 8.54
N GLY A 242 7.01 11.77 8.26
CA GLY A 242 7.84 10.70 8.82
C GLY A 242 7.57 10.46 10.30
N THR A 243 6.37 10.79 10.78
CA THR A 243 5.90 10.53 12.15
C THR A 243 5.42 9.07 12.27
N ILE A 244 6.31 8.16 11.88
CA ILE A 244 6.15 6.70 11.91
C ILE A 244 7.43 6.04 12.44
N PRO A 245 7.39 4.77 12.87
CA PRO A 245 8.57 4.05 13.30
C PRO A 245 9.72 4.10 12.27
N GLY A 246 10.93 4.38 12.75
CA GLY A 246 12.13 4.58 11.92
C GLY A 246 12.21 5.93 11.21
N ARG A 247 11.34 6.89 11.57
CA ARG A 247 11.30 8.26 11.02
C ARG A 247 11.34 8.31 9.50
N THR A 248 10.76 7.28 8.87
CA THR A 248 10.83 7.09 7.43
C THR A 248 9.78 7.96 6.77
N LYS A 249 10.20 8.81 5.84
CA LYS A 249 9.31 9.67 5.06
C LYS A 249 8.90 9.00 3.76
N MET A 250 7.71 9.35 3.27
CA MET A 250 7.30 9.08 1.90
C MET A 250 8.33 9.69 0.94
N ASN A 251 8.71 8.93 -0.09
CA ASN A 251 9.63 9.45 -1.10
C ASN A 251 8.95 10.53 -1.97
N LEU A 252 9.74 11.38 -2.63
CA LEU A 252 9.22 12.50 -3.41
C LEU A 252 8.29 12.05 -4.55
N THR A 253 8.62 10.95 -5.23
CA THR A 253 7.83 10.41 -6.34
C THR A 253 6.44 9.97 -5.86
N ASP A 254 6.37 9.26 -4.74
CA ASP A 254 5.13 8.81 -4.12
C ASP A 254 4.35 10.00 -3.56
N ALA A 255 5.01 11.02 -3.01
CA ALA A 255 4.36 12.25 -2.56
C ALA A 255 3.66 12.98 -3.72
N VAL A 256 4.32 13.09 -4.89
CA VAL A 256 3.72 13.68 -6.10
C VAL A 256 2.52 12.85 -6.59
N ARG A 257 2.64 11.51 -6.58
CA ARG A 257 1.54 10.61 -6.97
C ARG A 257 0.36 10.71 -6.01
N MET A 258 0.62 10.70 -4.71
CA MET A 258 -0.39 10.87 -3.67
C MET A 258 -1.10 12.21 -3.83
N ARG A 259 -0.37 13.32 -4.02
CA ARG A 259 -0.96 14.64 -4.30
C ARG A 259 -1.91 14.60 -5.50
N ALA A 260 -1.51 13.96 -6.59
CA ALA A 260 -2.37 13.83 -7.77
C ALA A 260 -3.66 13.04 -7.49
N ILE A 261 -3.57 11.96 -6.70
CA ILE A 261 -4.74 11.18 -6.25
C ILE A 261 -5.65 12.03 -5.36
N ALA A 262 -5.08 12.78 -4.42
CA ALA A 262 -5.82 13.63 -3.49
C ALA A 262 -6.61 14.73 -4.22
N GLU A 263 -5.97 15.50 -5.11
CA GLU A 263 -6.60 16.56 -5.91
C GLU A 263 -7.70 16.00 -6.83
N ARG A 264 -7.44 14.87 -7.48
CA ARG A 264 -8.42 14.17 -8.31
C ARG A 264 -9.62 13.73 -7.48
N THR A 265 -9.39 13.17 -6.31
CA THR A 265 -10.44 12.69 -5.40
C THR A 265 -11.34 13.84 -4.95
N ARG A 266 -10.77 14.97 -4.51
CA ARG A 266 -11.55 16.17 -4.15
C ARG A 266 -12.46 16.63 -5.29
N THR A 267 -11.89 16.74 -6.49
CA THR A 267 -12.62 17.24 -7.66
C THR A 267 -13.72 16.27 -8.08
N ARG A 268 -13.39 14.97 -8.18
CA ARG A 268 -14.34 13.92 -8.61
C ARG A 268 -15.47 13.73 -7.62
N LEU A 269 -15.18 13.65 -6.32
CA LEU A 269 -16.21 13.43 -5.31
C LEU A 269 -17.18 14.61 -5.24
N THR A 270 -16.68 15.84 -5.29
CA THR A 270 -17.53 17.05 -5.34
C THR A 270 -18.48 17.01 -6.52
N ARG A 271 -17.96 16.72 -7.72
CA ARG A 271 -18.76 16.62 -8.95
C ARG A 271 -19.79 15.49 -8.86
N TYR A 272 -19.38 14.33 -8.37
CA TYR A 272 -20.23 13.16 -8.24
C TYR A 272 -21.40 13.40 -7.28
N LEU A 273 -21.14 13.93 -6.08
CA LEU A 273 -22.21 14.27 -5.11
C LEU A 273 -23.17 15.33 -5.67
N SER A 274 -22.65 16.35 -6.34
CA SER A 274 -23.47 17.37 -6.99
C SER A 274 -24.36 16.78 -8.10
N GLN A 275 -23.84 15.88 -8.92
CA GLN A 275 -24.61 15.20 -9.98
C GLN A 275 -25.71 14.31 -9.41
N LYS A 276 -25.46 13.69 -8.25
CA LYS A 276 -26.43 12.83 -7.56
C LYS A 276 -27.37 13.61 -6.64
N GLN A 277 -27.33 14.95 -6.65
CA GLN A 277 -28.15 15.83 -5.82
C GLN A 277 -28.02 15.54 -4.31
N VAL A 278 -26.86 15.05 -3.89
CA VAL A 278 -26.55 14.83 -2.48
C VAL A 278 -26.03 16.14 -1.90
N HIS A 279 -26.76 16.68 -0.95
CA HIS A 279 -26.45 17.95 -0.28
C HIS A 279 -26.10 17.74 1.19
N GLY A 280 -25.52 18.76 1.84
CA GLY A 280 -25.23 18.76 3.28
C GLY A 280 -23.80 18.43 3.68
N TYR A 281 -22.96 17.96 2.75
CA TYR A 281 -21.58 17.53 3.03
C TYR A 281 -20.50 18.52 2.56
N HIS A 282 -20.83 19.80 2.47
CA HIS A 282 -19.90 20.82 1.93
C HIS A 282 -18.64 20.96 2.79
N TYR A 283 -18.79 20.86 4.11
CA TYR A 283 -17.67 20.90 5.05
C TYR A 283 -16.74 19.71 4.81
N GLU A 284 -17.27 18.50 4.81
CA GLU A 284 -16.50 17.27 4.65
C GLU A 284 -15.77 17.25 3.31
N VAL A 285 -16.43 17.67 2.22
CA VAL A 285 -15.81 17.79 0.90
C VAL A 285 -14.63 18.78 0.92
N SER A 286 -14.74 19.88 1.65
CA SER A 286 -13.66 20.86 1.76
C SER A 286 -12.44 20.33 2.51
N LYS A 287 -12.64 19.34 3.39
CA LYS A 287 -11.63 18.74 4.27
C LYS A 287 -10.97 17.48 3.73
N ILE A 288 -11.41 16.97 2.57
CA ILE A 288 -10.80 15.78 1.96
C ILE A 288 -9.32 16.05 1.64
N TYR A 289 -8.43 15.21 2.17
CA TYR A 289 -6.99 15.26 1.95
C TYR A 289 -6.33 16.61 2.30
N GLU A 290 -6.94 17.42 3.17
CA GLU A 290 -6.43 18.75 3.50
C GLU A 290 -5.05 18.65 4.17
N GLU A 291 -4.91 17.80 5.19
CA GLU A 291 -3.67 17.65 5.96
C GLU A 291 -2.50 17.19 5.08
N SER A 292 -2.76 16.25 4.18
CA SER A 292 -1.77 15.72 3.25
C SER A 292 -1.39 16.74 2.18
N LEU A 293 -2.37 17.47 1.63
CA LEU A 293 -2.12 18.44 0.56
C LEU A 293 -1.34 19.66 1.06
N GLU A 294 -1.62 20.14 2.28
CA GLU A 294 -0.86 21.22 2.90
C GLU A 294 0.63 20.86 3.02
N ARG A 295 0.92 19.62 3.43
CA ARG A 295 2.30 19.10 3.55
C ARG A 295 3.00 18.87 2.21
N CYS A 296 2.26 18.64 1.13
CA CYS A 296 2.81 18.53 -0.23
C CYS A 296 3.03 19.89 -0.91
N GLY A 297 2.51 20.99 -0.35
CA GLY A 297 2.61 22.33 -0.90
C GLY A 297 3.77 23.16 -0.35
N GLY A 298 4.41 22.71 0.75
CA GLY A 298 5.54 23.35 1.41
C GLY A 298 6.90 23.01 0.82
#